data_AF-A0A4Y2GCI3-F1
#
_entry.id   AF-A0A4Y2GCI3-F1
#
_cell.length_a   1.000
_cell.length_b   1.000
_cell.length_c   1.000
_cell.angle_alpha   90.00
_cell.angle_beta   90.00
_cell.angle_gamma   90.00
#
_symmetry.space_group_name_H-M   'P 1'
#
loop_
_entity.id
_entity.type
_entity.pdbx_description
1 polymer ?
#
loop_
_entity_poly.entity_id
_entity_poly.type
_entity_poly.pdbx_seq_one_letter_code
_entity_poly.pdbx_strand_id
1 'polypeptide(L)'
;MYKKRLGSRLRKLKKNKGLCGKGKLTDKFIDKLQNYYGIAIRSNVGSIEKMQSAVIAAFFHCCSSNRNLMHGQCPDGKDSWCRYKRASSDKKQDLEK
;
A
#
# COMPACT_ATOMS: atom_id res chain seq x y z
N MET A 1 16.76 -4.51 -1.99
CA MET A 1 16.87 -4.04 -3.39
C MET A 1 15.56 -3.49 -3.96
N TYR A 2 14.43 -4.16 -3.74
CA TYR A 2 13.12 -3.89 -4.39
C TYR A 2 12.57 -2.47 -4.16
N LYS A 3 12.62 -1.96 -2.92
CA LYS A 3 12.18 -0.59 -2.58
C LYS A 3 12.93 0.47 -3.40
N LYS A 4 14.26 0.37 -3.52
CA LYS A 4 15.11 1.37 -4.20
C LYS A 4 14.80 1.46 -5.70
N ARG A 5 14.55 0.31 -6.36
CA ARG A 5 14.21 0.26 -7.80
C ARG A 5 12.90 0.97 -8.10
N LEU A 6 11.85 0.73 -7.29
CA LEU A 6 10.55 1.37 -7.46
C LEU A 6 10.65 2.89 -7.28
N GLY A 7 11.29 3.35 -6.21
CA GLY A 7 11.43 4.79 -5.94
C GLY A 7 12.21 5.53 -7.01
N SER A 8 13.32 4.97 -7.49
CA SER A 8 14.11 5.56 -8.58
C SER A 8 13.27 5.73 -9.86
N ARG A 9 12.52 4.69 -10.25
CA ARG A 9 11.65 4.74 -11.44
C ARG A 9 10.54 5.77 -11.29
N LEU A 10 9.86 5.81 -10.14
CA LEU A 10 8.79 6.77 -9.89
C LEU A 10 9.29 8.22 -9.83
N ARG A 11 10.46 8.46 -9.24
CA ARG A 11 11.09 9.79 -9.23
C ARG A 11 11.52 10.23 -10.63
N LYS A 12 11.99 9.30 -11.47
CA LYS A 12 12.24 9.58 -12.90
C LYS A 12 10.95 9.91 -13.64
N LEU A 13 9.87 9.16 -13.41
CA LEU A 13 8.56 9.39 -14.00
C LEU A 13 7.95 10.74 -13.59
N LYS A 14 8.10 11.12 -12.32
CA LYS A 14 7.65 12.41 -11.79
C LYS A 14 8.22 13.61 -12.54
N LYS A 15 9.44 13.50 -13.08
CA LYS A 15 10.09 14.57 -13.86
C LYS A 15 9.44 14.81 -15.23
N ASN A 16 8.54 13.94 -15.67
CA ASN A 16 7.83 14.13 -16.93
C ASN A 16 6.86 15.32 -16.84
N LYS A 17 6.82 16.16 -17.89
CA LYS A 17 5.92 17.32 -17.96
C LYS A 17 4.48 16.80 -17.83
N GLY A 18 3.75 17.29 -16.83
CA GLY A 18 2.36 16.88 -16.56
C GLY A 18 2.16 16.01 -15.32
N LEU A 19 3.20 15.36 -14.77
CA LEU A 19 3.10 14.54 -13.54
C LEU A 19 3.66 15.23 -12.29
N CYS A 20 4.29 16.39 -12.46
CA CYS A 20 4.75 17.26 -11.38
C CYS A 20 3.71 18.35 -11.07
N GLY A 21 3.46 18.64 -9.79
CA GLY A 21 2.52 19.68 -9.32
C GLY A 21 1.70 19.28 -8.09
N LYS A 22 0.98 20.26 -7.51
CA LYS A 22 0.07 20.05 -6.38
C LYS A 22 -1.07 19.09 -6.80
N GLY A 23 -1.33 18.05 -6.01
CA GLY A 23 -2.32 17.02 -6.32
C GLY A 23 -1.83 15.89 -7.25
N LYS A 24 -0.54 15.87 -7.61
CA LYS A 24 0.05 14.85 -8.49
C LYS A 24 1.04 13.94 -7.74
N LEU A 25 1.95 13.29 -8.46
CA LEU A 25 2.92 12.37 -7.89
C LEU A 25 3.94 13.13 -7.00
N THR A 26 3.80 13.00 -5.69
CA THR A 26 4.67 13.64 -4.69
C THR A 26 5.71 12.66 -4.16
N ASP A 27 6.86 13.16 -3.66
CA ASP A 27 7.88 12.30 -3.04
C ASP A 27 7.33 11.58 -1.81
N LYS A 28 6.49 12.25 -1.03
CA LYS A 28 5.78 11.64 0.11
C LYS A 28 4.94 10.42 -0.31
N PHE A 29 4.22 10.52 -1.44
CA PHE A 29 3.47 9.37 -1.96
C PHE A 29 4.39 8.26 -2.44
N ILE A 30 5.48 8.60 -3.14
CA ILE A 30 6.49 7.63 -3.59
C ILE A 30 7.09 6.88 -2.39
N ASP A 31 7.48 7.60 -1.34
CA ASP A 31 8.09 7.00 -0.15
C ASP A 31 7.09 6.10 0.61
N LYS A 32 5.82 6.53 0.73
CA LYS A 32 4.73 5.71 1.28
C LYS A 32 4.60 4.41 0.49
N LEU A 33 4.49 4.51 -0.84
CA LEU A 33 4.34 3.35 -1.73
C LEU A 33 5.55 2.42 -1.66
N GLN A 34 6.77 2.97 -1.64
CA GLN A 34 7.99 2.18 -1.46
C GLN A 34 7.98 1.40 -0.14
N ASN A 35 7.46 1.99 0.94
CA ASN A 35 7.41 1.30 2.22
C ASN A 35 6.50 0.06 2.17
N TYR A 36 5.25 0.24 1.72
CA TYR A 36 4.27 -0.84 1.61
C TYR A 36 4.67 -1.88 0.56
N TYR A 37 5.25 -1.46 -0.55
CA TYR A 37 5.78 -2.39 -1.56
C TYR A 37 6.82 -3.34 -0.96
N GLY A 38 7.73 -2.84 -0.12
CA GLY A 38 8.70 -3.71 0.53
C GLY A 38 8.10 -4.59 1.63
N ILE A 39 7.00 -4.19 2.28
CA ILE A 39 6.24 -5.07 3.19
C ILE A 39 5.62 -6.21 2.38
N ALA A 40 4.91 -5.89 1.28
CA ALA A 40 4.27 -6.86 0.41
C ALA A 40 5.23 -7.96 -0.09
N ILE A 41 6.43 -7.58 -0.53
CA ILE A 41 7.45 -8.54 -0.99
C ILE A 41 8.00 -9.38 0.18
N ARG A 42 8.36 -8.75 1.30
CA ARG A 42 8.97 -9.49 2.44
C ARG A 42 7.99 -10.42 3.15
N SER A 43 6.72 -10.06 3.22
CA SER A 43 5.68 -10.86 3.89
C SER A 43 5.18 -12.03 3.05
N ASN A 44 5.53 -12.11 1.76
CA ASN A 44 5.03 -13.14 0.84
C ASN A 44 6.16 -13.87 0.11
N VAL A 45 7.35 -13.96 0.73
CA VAL A 45 8.49 -14.70 0.17
C VAL A 45 8.06 -16.15 -0.08
N GLY A 46 8.39 -16.68 -1.26
CA GLY A 46 8.04 -18.05 -1.66
C GLY A 46 6.74 -18.19 -2.44
N SER A 47 5.94 -17.13 -2.62
CA SER A 47 4.75 -17.16 -3.47
C SER A 47 4.61 -15.90 -4.33
N ILE A 48 4.78 -16.06 -5.65
CA ILE A 48 4.66 -14.96 -6.62
C ILE A 48 3.23 -14.41 -6.64
N GLU A 49 2.23 -15.28 -6.61
CA GLU A 49 0.82 -14.88 -6.62
C GLU A 49 0.48 -14.02 -5.40
N LYS A 50 0.87 -14.46 -4.19
CA LYS A 50 0.66 -13.68 -2.97
C LYS A 50 1.41 -12.35 -2.99
N MET A 51 2.63 -12.34 -3.56
CA MET A 51 3.37 -11.08 -3.75
C MET A 51 2.64 -10.11 -4.68
N GLN A 52 2.11 -10.57 -5.81
CA GLN A 52 1.36 -9.73 -6.76
C GLN A 52 0.11 -9.14 -6.10
N SER A 53 -0.69 -9.97 -5.44
CA SER A 53 -1.88 -9.55 -4.72
C SER A 53 -1.55 -8.53 -3.62
N ALA A 54 -0.49 -8.77 -2.83
CA ALA A 54 -0.06 -7.84 -1.78
C ALA A 54 0.49 -6.51 -2.34
N VAL A 55 1.13 -6.52 -3.51
CA VAL A 55 1.58 -5.30 -4.19
C VAL A 55 0.38 -4.47 -4.67
N ILE A 56 -0.63 -5.12 -5.24
CA ILE A 56 -1.90 -4.46 -5.63
C ILE A 56 -2.58 -3.85 -4.41
N ALA A 57 -2.66 -4.61 -3.31
CA ALA A 57 -3.17 -4.14 -2.03
C ALA A 57 -2.42 -2.91 -1.51
N ALA A 58 -1.09 -2.93 -1.56
CA ALA A 58 -0.24 -1.81 -1.17
C ALA A 58 -0.52 -0.56 -2.02
N PHE A 59 -0.74 -0.71 -3.32
CA PHE A 59 -1.07 0.41 -4.21
C PHE A 59 -2.42 1.02 -3.85
N PHE A 60 -3.49 0.22 -3.77
CA PHE A 60 -4.82 0.72 -3.40
C PHE A 60 -4.83 1.36 -2.01
N HIS A 61 -4.13 0.76 -1.05
CA HIS A 61 -3.94 1.35 0.27
C HIS A 61 -3.27 2.72 0.23
N CYS A 62 -2.27 2.90 -0.64
CA CYS A 62 -1.60 4.18 -0.79
C CYS A 62 -2.52 5.26 -1.38
N CYS A 63 -3.38 4.87 -2.33
CA CYS A 63 -4.38 5.72 -2.98
C CYS A 63 -5.61 6.04 -2.10
N SER A 64 -5.83 5.27 -1.03
CA SER A 64 -6.92 5.49 -0.08
C SER A 64 -6.86 6.88 0.59
N SER A 65 -8.02 7.48 0.81
CA SER A 65 -8.20 8.75 1.50
C SER A 65 -9.44 8.71 2.40
N ASN A 66 -9.61 9.70 3.28
CA ASN A 66 -10.78 9.78 4.16
C ASN A 66 -12.12 9.86 3.40
N ARG A 67 -12.11 10.31 2.14
CA ARG A 67 -13.29 10.39 1.27
C ARG A 67 -13.48 9.16 0.38
N ASN A 68 -12.43 8.37 0.18
CA ASN A 68 -12.44 7.19 -0.67
C ASN A 68 -11.61 6.08 -0.03
N LEU A 69 -12.29 5.17 0.68
CA LEU A 69 -11.69 4.10 1.45
C LEU A 69 -11.34 2.92 0.53
N MET A 70 -10.08 2.85 0.09
CA MET A 70 -9.58 1.80 -0.80
C MET A 70 -8.87 0.67 -0.02
N HIS A 71 -9.46 0.27 1.11
CA HIS A 71 -8.88 -0.76 1.99
C HIS A 71 -9.31 -2.19 1.64
N GLY A 72 -10.20 -2.39 0.65
CA GLY A 72 -10.79 -3.69 0.32
C GLY A 72 -9.75 -4.78 -0.01
N GLN A 73 -8.66 -4.41 -0.67
CA GLN A 73 -7.60 -5.35 -1.05
C GLN A 73 -6.55 -5.58 0.04
N CYS A 74 -6.60 -4.82 1.14
CA CYS A 74 -5.68 -5.04 2.26
C CYS A 74 -5.99 -6.38 2.93
N PRO A 75 -4.97 -7.09 3.46
CA PRO A 75 -5.21 -8.31 4.21
C PRO A 75 -6.12 -8.06 5.41
N ASP A 76 -6.97 -9.03 5.73
CA ASP A 76 -7.83 -8.99 6.90
C ASP A 76 -7.12 -9.52 8.16
N GLY A 77 -7.73 -9.29 9.32
CA GLY A 77 -7.27 -9.84 10.58
C GLY A 77 -6.36 -8.92 11.38
N LYS A 78 -6.06 -9.35 12.61
CA LYS A 78 -5.25 -8.60 13.60
C LYS A 78 -3.80 -8.40 13.18
N ASP A 79 -3.27 -9.30 12.35
CA ASP A 79 -1.92 -9.22 11.81
C ASP A 79 -1.84 -8.40 10.51
N SER A 80 -2.95 -7.82 10.08
CA SER A 80 -2.96 -6.97 8.90
C SER A 80 -2.05 -5.76 9.10
N TRP A 81 -1.16 -5.53 8.15
CA TRP A 81 -0.40 -4.27 8.10
C TRP A 81 -1.31 -3.04 7.88
N CYS A 82 -2.55 -3.24 7.46
CA CYS A 82 -3.54 -2.18 7.33
C CYS A 82 -4.25 -1.91 8.65
N ARG A 83 -4.02 -0.72 9.23
CA ARG A 83 -4.66 -0.30 10.48
C ARG A 83 -6.20 -0.31 10.42
N TYR A 84 -6.77 0.04 9.27
CA TYR A 84 -8.22 0.02 9.06
C TYR A 84 -8.77 -1.40 9.22
N LYS A 85 -8.18 -2.37 8.52
CA LYS A 85 -8.59 -3.78 8.59
C LYS A 85 -8.39 -4.36 9.99
N ARG A 86 -7.27 -4.06 10.67
CA ARG A 86 -7.07 -4.46 12.07
C ARG A 86 -8.18 -3.96 12.99
N ALA A 87 -8.50 -2.67 12.93
CA ALA A 87 -9.56 -2.08 13.74
C ALA A 87 -10.94 -2.66 13.41
N SER A 88 -11.21 -2.99 12.15
CA SER A 88 -12.44 -3.69 11.75
C SER A 88 -12.50 -5.10 12.31
N SER A 89 -11.37 -5.82 12.38
CA SER A 89 -11.30 -7.15 12.96
C SER A 89 -11.47 -7.14 14.49
N ASP A 90 -10.92 -6.16 15.18
CA ASP A 90 -11.09 -6.02 16.64
C ASP A 90 -12.55 -5.74 16.99
N LYS A 91 -13.20 -4.78 16.31
CA LYS A 91 -14.64 -4.49 16.51
C LYS A 91 -15.55 -5.69 16.27
N LYS A 92 -15.20 -6.56 15.31
CA LYS A 92 -15.98 -7.77 15.02
C LYS A 92 -15.90 -8.78 16.17
N GLN A 93 -14.76 -8.87 16.86
CA GLN A 93 -14.62 -9.76 18.02
C GLN A 93 -15.40 -9.27 19.25
N ASP A 94 -15.58 -7.97 19.41
CA ASP A 94 -16.37 -7.40 20.51
C ASP A 94 -17.88 -7.56 20.30
N LEU A 95 -18.33 -7.77 19.05
CA LEU A 95 -19.74 -8.03 18.69
C LEU A 95 -20.11 -9.52 18.70
N GLU A 96 -19.12 -10.40 18.69
CA GLU A 96 -19.28 -11.86 18.72
C GLU A 96 -19.05 -12.46 20.12
N LYS A 97 -18.91 -11.61 21.14
CA LYS A 97 -18.92 -11.95 22.57
C LYS A 97 -20.20 -11.45 23.22
#